data_AF-K0UMU3-F1
#
_entry.id   AF-K0UMU3-F1
#
_cell.length_a   1.000
_cell.length_b   1.000
_cell.length_c   1.000
_cell.angle_alpha   90.00
_cell.angle_beta   90.00
_cell.angle_gamma   90.00
#
_symmetry.space_group_name_H-M   'P 1'
#
loop_
_entity.id
_entity.type
_entity.pdbx_description
1 polymer ?
#
loop_
_entity_poly.entity_id
_entity_poly.type
_entity_poly.pdbx_seq_one_letter_code
_entity_poly.pdbx_strand_id
1 'polypeptide(L)'
;MVLVALVVAAGAVFYLARDRGATEASQVRSGDCLAEIPDSSRVLYVKAVSCDQPHKGEVFRVLPLPDGDFPGDAAVVKYADQCGPALAQYAPDANGETGIQLFVLYPTADSWQRGDRSVTCIATSKNPRTGKLG
;
A
#
# COMPACT_ATOMS: atom_id res chain seq x y z
N MET A 1 50.20 1.74 13.66
CA MET A 1 49.60 2.27 12.42
C MET A 1 49.74 1.22 11.35
N VAL A 2 48.67 0.51 10.95
CA VAL A 2 48.26 0.15 9.57
C VAL A 2 46.81 -0.35 9.69
N LEU A 3 45.99 0.05 8.73
CA LEU A 3 44.52 0.10 8.75
C LEU A 3 43.84 -1.27 8.82
N VAL A 4 42.82 -1.38 9.69
CA VAL A 4 41.77 -2.41 9.59
C VAL A 4 40.86 -2.00 8.43
N ALA A 5 40.85 -2.79 7.36
CA ALA A 5 40.03 -2.54 6.18
C ALA A 5 38.53 -2.57 6.54
N LEU A 6 37.82 -1.51 6.14
CA LEU A 6 36.38 -1.34 6.31
C LEU A 6 35.62 -2.37 5.46
N VAL A 7 35.27 -3.52 6.04
CA VAL A 7 34.26 -4.44 5.48
C VAL A 7 32.85 -3.94 5.83
N VAL A 8 32.55 -2.67 5.54
CA VAL A 8 31.25 -2.06 5.93
C VAL A 8 30.28 -1.93 4.75
N ALA A 9 30.70 -2.21 3.51
CA ALA A 9 29.82 -2.01 2.36
C ALA A 9 28.73 -3.10 2.20
N ALA A 10 29.00 -4.36 2.55
CA ALA A 10 28.00 -5.42 2.40
C ALA A 10 26.99 -5.46 3.56
N GLY A 11 27.43 -5.12 4.78
CA GLY A 11 26.57 -5.11 5.96
C GLY A 11 25.54 -3.99 5.93
N ALA A 12 25.96 -2.75 5.62
CA ALA A 12 25.07 -1.59 5.60
C ALA A 12 23.96 -1.71 4.54
N VAL A 13 24.25 -2.33 3.39
CA VAL A 13 23.27 -2.63 2.34
C VAL A 13 22.27 -3.70 2.80
N PHE A 14 22.72 -4.68 3.59
CA PHE A 14 21.85 -5.73 4.15
C PHE A 14 20.98 -5.22 5.33
N TYR A 15 21.44 -4.22 6.08
CA TYR A 15 20.68 -3.63 7.20
C TYR A 15 19.45 -2.81 6.77
N LEU A 16 19.42 -2.27 5.55
CA LEU A 16 18.23 -1.61 5.00
C LEU A 16 17.17 -2.61 4.51
N ALA A 17 17.52 -3.90 4.42
CA ALA A 17 16.61 -4.99 4.07
C ALA A 17 15.92 -5.62 5.30
N ARG A 18 15.76 -4.87 6.40
CA ARG A 18 14.81 -5.29 7.43
C ARG A 18 13.42 -5.28 6.84
N ASP A 19 12.86 -6.49 6.67
CA ASP A 19 11.44 -6.80 6.58
C ASP A 19 10.66 -5.70 7.32
N ARG A 20 10.04 -4.75 6.60
CA ARG A 20 9.26 -3.71 7.27
C ARG A 20 8.15 -4.48 7.97
N GLY A 21 8.20 -4.49 9.30
CA GLY A 21 7.23 -5.18 10.12
C GLY A 21 5.80 -4.69 9.83
N ALA A 22 4.83 -5.30 10.50
CA ALA A 22 3.43 -4.90 10.45
C ALA A 22 3.29 -3.36 10.44
N THR A 23 2.83 -2.82 9.32
CA THR A 23 2.58 -1.39 9.10
C THR A 23 1.10 -1.14 9.31
N GLU A 24 0.74 -0.11 10.05
CA GLU A 24 -0.68 0.22 10.23
C GLU A 24 -1.31 0.54 8.87
N ALA A 25 -2.48 -0.03 8.60
CA ALA A 25 -3.14 0.08 7.30
C ALA A 25 -3.46 1.54 6.92
N SER A 26 -3.69 2.41 7.90
CA SER A 26 -3.92 3.86 7.74
C SER A 26 -2.65 4.67 7.45
N GLN A 27 -1.47 4.07 7.60
CA GLN A 27 -0.17 4.76 7.47
C GLN A 27 0.55 4.46 6.15
N VAL A 28 0.00 3.57 5.32
CA VAL A 28 0.57 3.28 3.99
C VAL A 28 0.43 4.48 3.06
N ARG A 29 1.36 4.60 2.13
CA ARG A 29 1.46 5.74 1.21
C ARG A 29 1.46 5.24 -0.22
N SER A 30 1.10 6.14 -1.14
CA SER A 30 1.32 5.88 -2.57
C SER A 30 2.77 5.50 -2.83
N GLY A 31 2.97 4.39 -3.53
CA GLY A 31 4.27 3.78 -3.76
C GLY A 31 4.68 2.75 -2.70
N ASP A 32 3.87 2.40 -1.71
CA ASP A 32 4.15 1.24 -0.87
C ASP A 32 3.69 -0.06 -1.55
N CYS A 33 4.52 -1.10 -1.46
CA CYS A 33 4.19 -2.44 -1.94
C CYS A 33 3.86 -3.37 -0.76
N LEU A 34 2.86 -4.21 -0.93
CA LEU A 34 2.32 -5.10 0.09
C LEU A 34 2.61 -6.55 -0.28
N ALA A 35 3.31 -7.27 0.60
CA ALA A 35 3.69 -8.66 0.36
C ALA A 35 2.47 -9.53 0.01
N GLU A 36 1.38 -9.32 0.74
CA GLU A 36 0.12 -10.03 0.62
C GLU A 36 -1.05 -9.07 0.76
N ILE A 37 -2.21 -9.44 0.23
CA ILE A 37 -3.47 -8.70 0.42
C ILE A 37 -4.25 -9.38 1.55
N PRO A 38 -4.61 -8.67 2.62
CA PRO A 38 -5.42 -9.22 3.70
C PRO A 38 -6.79 -9.69 3.20
N ASP A 39 -7.28 -10.81 3.73
CA ASP A 39 -8.59 -11.41 3.40
C ASP A 39 -9.70 -11.04 4.42
N SER A 40 -9.38 -10.17 5.38
CA SER A 40 -10.29 -9.73 6.43
C SER A 40 -11.08 -8.49 6.03
N SER A 41 -12.35 -8.43 6.47
CA SER A 41 -13.18 -7.21 6.38
C SER A 41 -12.66 -6.06 7.25
N ARG A 42 -11.79 -6.35 8.22
CA ARG A 42 -11.13 -5.36 9.06
C ARG A 42 -9.62 -5.57 9.03
N VAL A 43 -8.92 -4.60 8.44
CA VAL A 43 -7.47 -4.62 8.28
C VAL A 43 -6.87 -3.53 9.17
N LEU A 44 -6.16 -3.94 10.22
CA LEU A 44 -5.43 -3.00 11.08
C LEU A 44 -3.97 -2.83 10.66
N TYR A 45 -3.37 -3.92 10.18
CA TYR A 45 -1.98 -3.95 9.77
C TYR A 45 -1.83 -4.66 8.43
N VAL A 46 -0.85 -4.21 7.66
CA VAL A 46 -0.41 -4.82 6.40
C VAL A 46 1.09 -5.09 6.47
N LYS A 47 1.57 -6.00 5.62
CA LYS A 47 3.01 -6.25 5.48
C LYS A 47 3.55 -5.46 4.29
N ALA A 48 4.08 -4.27 4.56
CA ALA A 48 4.77 -3.48 3.54
C ALA A 48 6.16 -4.08 3.25
N VAL A 49 6.59 -4.10 2.00
CA VAL A 49 7.90 -4.59 1.55
C VAL A 49 8.48 -3.64 0.51
N SER A 50 9.79 -3.80 0.21
CA SER A 50 10.35 -3.13 -0.97
C SER A 50 9.70 -3.70 -2.24
N CYS A 51 9.42 -2.85 -3.22
CA CYS A 51 8.78 -3.29 -4.46
C CYS A 51 9.69 -4.16 -5.34
N ASP A 52 11.00 -4.11 -5.11
CA ASP A 52 11.95 -5.04 -5.74
C ASP A 52 11.87 -6.46 -5.15
N GLN A 53 11.13 -6.63 -4.05
CA GLN A 53 10.80 -7.94 -3.49
C GLN A 53 9.44 -8.42 -4.04
N PRO A 54 9.21 -9.75 -4.10
CA PRO A 54 7.91 -10.30 -4.48
C PRO A 54 6.78 -9.76 -3.61
N HIS A 55 5.77 -9.17 -4.24
CA HIS A 55 4.61 -8.57 -3.58
C HIS A 55 3.34 -8.77 -4.42
N LYS A 56 2.17 -8.67 -3.77
CA LYS A 56 0.86 -8.84 -4.42
C LYS A 56 0.02 -7.58 -4.46
N GLY A 57 0.40 -6.54 -3.73
CA GLY A 57 -0.30 -5.26 -3.71
C GLY A 57 0.63 -4.08 -3.95
N GLU A 58 0.13 -3.06 -4.61
CA GLU A 58 0.77 -1.75 -4.70
C GLU A 58 -0.25 -0.65 -4.40
N VAL A 59 0.04 0.18 -3.40
CA VAL A 59 -0.74 1.39 -3.10
C VAL A 59 -0.42 2.42 -4.18
N PHE A 60 -1.35 2.71 -5.07
CA PHE A 60 -1.12 3.70 -6.13
C PHE A 60 -1.71 5.07 -5.81
N ARG A 61 -2.70 5.14 -4.90
CA ARG A 61 -3.33 6.40 -4.49
C ARG A 61 -3.84 6.33 -3.05
N VAL A 62 -3.62 7.40 -2.30
CA VAL A 62 -4.29 7.68 -1.03
C VAL A 62 -5.14 8.93 -1.21
N LEU A 63 -6.45 8.79 -1.08
CA LEU A 63 -7.42 9.87 -1.28
C LEU A 63 -7.87 10.39 0.08
N PRO A 64 -7.57 11.65 0.45
CA PRO A 64 -8.07 12.22 1.68
C PRO A 64 -9.58 12.41 1.60
N LEU A 65 -10.29 12.07 2.67
CA LEU A 65 -11.70 12.42 2.86
C LEU A 65 -11.80 13.82 3.49
N PRO A 66 -12.90 14.56 3.25
CA PRO A 66 -13.14 15.82 3.93
C PRO A 66 -13.09 15.68 5.45
N ASP A 67 -12.56 16.70 6.12
CA ASP A 67 -12.56 16.77 7.59
C ASP A 67 -13.98 16.84 8.16
N GLY A 68 -14.14 16.40 9.42
CA GLY A 68 -15.39 16.46 10.16
C GLY A 68 -15.80 15.14 10.80
N ASP A 69 -17.11 14.98 11.00
CA ASP A 69 -17.72 13.75 11.50
C ASP A 69 -17.63 12.62 10.46
N PHE A 70 -17.69 11.38 10.92
CA PHE A 70 -17.66 10.22 10.03
C PHE A 70 -18.86 10.29 9.06
N PRO A 71 -18.63 10.35 7.74
CA PRO A 71 -19.70 10.60 6.78
C PRO A 71 -20.64 9.40 6.57
N GLY A 72 -20.33 8.26 7.19
CA GLY A 72 -21.07 7.01 7.07
C GLY A 72 -20.50 6.10 5.97
N ASP A 73 -20.68 4.80 6.15
CA ASP A 73 -20.06 3.78 5.29
C ASP A 73 -20.44 3.94 3.81
N ALA A 74 -21.69 4.27 3.51
CA ALA A 74 -22.16 4.45 2.14
C ALA A 74 -21.43 5.60 1.42
N ALA A 75 -21.14 6.70 2.11
CA ALA A 75 -20.43 7.83 1.54
C ALA A 75 -18.95 7.48 1.28
N VAL A 76 -18.32 6.77 2.23
CA VAL A 76 -16.94 6.30 2.11
C VAL A 76 -16.79 5.29 0.97
N VAL A 77 -17.69 4.32 0.86
CA VAL A 77 -17.68 3.33 -0.23
C VAL A 77 -17.87 4.01 -1.58
N LYS A 78 -18.78 4.97 -1.70
CA LYS A 78 -18.92 5.76 -2.93
C LYS A 78 -17.65 6.54 -3.28
N TYR A 79 -16.91 7.01 -2.28
CA TYR A 79 -15.65 7.71 -2.51
C TYR A 79 -14.58 6.81 -3.16
N ALA A 80 -14.64 5.49 -2.92
CA ALA A 80 -13.76 4.50 -3.53
C ALA A 80 -13.91 4.37 -5.05
N ASP A 81 -15.02 4.83 -5.65
CA ASP A 81 -15.22 4.82 -7.10
C ASP A 81 -14.14 5.63 -7.84
N GLN A 82 -13.47 6.56 -7.15
CA GLN A 82 -12.35 7.35 -7.67
C GLN A 82 -11.07 6.53 -7.90
N CYS A 83 -10.96 5.35 -7.27
CA CYS A 83 -9.77 4.51 -7.39
C CYS A 83 -9.57 3.96 -8.81
N GLY A 84 -10.65 3.63 -9.54
CA GLY A 84 -10.56 3.14 -10.92
C GLY A 84 -9.93 4.17 -11.88
N PRO A 85 -10.48 5.40 -11.97
CA PRO A 85 -9.86 6.47 -12.74
C PRO A 85 -8.44 6.80 -12.28
N ALA A 86 -8.16 6.77 -10.98
CA ALA A 86 -6.81 6.99 -10.45
C ALA A 86 -5.82 5.90 -10.88
N LEU A 87 -6.25 4.63 -10.99
CA LEU A 87 -5.42 3.54 -11.49
C LEU A 87 -5.06 3.76 -12.96
N ALA A 88 -6.03 4.13 -13.79
CA ALA A 88 -5.80 4.40 -15.21
C ALA A 88 -4.81 5.56 -15.45
N GLN A 89 -4.73 6.52 -14.54
CA GLN A 89 -3.73 7.59 -14.58
C GLN A 89 -2.36 7.14 -14.10
N TYR A 90 -2.31 6.28 -13.08
CA TYR A 90 -1.06 5.82 -12.47
C TYR A 90 -0.35 4.77 -13.33
N ALA A 91 -1.10 3.79 -13.83
CA ALA A 91 -0.59 2.69 -14.64
C ALA A 91 -1.58 2.42 -15.80
N PRO A 92 -1.44 3.14 -16.94
CA PRO A 92 -2.38 3.06 -18.06
C PRO A 92 -2.57 1.64 -18.63
N ASP A 93 -1.52 0.81 -18.57
CA ASP A 93 -1.54 -0.56 -19.09
C ASP A 93 -2.19 -1.57 -18.13
N ALA A 94 -2.40 -1.20 -16.85
CA ALA A 94 -2.88 -2.11 -15.81
C ALA A 94 -4.27 -2.70 -16.12
N ASN A 95 -5.14 -1.96 -16.80
CA ASN A 95 -6.48 -2.44 -17.19
C ASN A 95 -6.43 -3.53 -18.26
N GLY A 96 -5.37 -3.59 -19.07
CA GLY A 96 -5.16 -4.62 -20.08
C GLY A 96 -4.43 -5.85 -19.54
N GLU A 97 -3.80 -5.72 -18.37
CA GLU A 97 -3.03 -6.79 -17.75
C GLU A 97 -3.94 -7.79 -17.04
N THR A 98 -3.90 -9.05 -17.50
CA THR A 98 -4.70 -10.10 -16.88
C THR A 98 -4.24 -10.37 -15.44
N GLY A 99 -5.18 -10.29 -14.50
CA GLY A 99 -4.93 -10.60 -13.10
C GLY A 99 -4.57 -9.41 -12.23
N ILE A 100 -4.61 -8.19 -12.77
CA ILE A 100 -4.70 -6.96 -11.97
C ILE A 100 -6.13 -6.77 -11.49
N GLN A 101 -6.29 -6.49 -10.20
CA GLN A 101 -7.58 -6.14 -9.60
C GLN A 101 -7.44 -4.90 -8.73
N LEU A 102 -8.58 -4.28 -8.40
CA LEU A 102 -8.63 -3.18 -7.46
C LEU A 102 -9.02 -3.70 -6.07
N PHE A 103 -8.23 -3.34 -5.07
CA PHE A 103 -8.55 -3.49 -3.66
C PHE A 103 -8.54 -2.11 -3.00
N VAL A 104 -9.47 -1.89 -2.07
CA VAL A 104 -9.64 -0.59 -1.44
C VAL A 104 -9.72 -0.78 0.06
N LEU A 105 -8.87 -0.05 0.78
CA LEU A 105 -9.01 0.16 2.21
C LEU A 105 -9.67 1.50 2.44
N TYR A 106 -10.59 1.55 3.39
CA TYR A 106 -11.34 2.75 3.69
C TYR A 106 -11.65 2.81 5.19
N PRO A 107 -11.87 4.01 5.76
CA PRO A 107 -12.08 4.14 7.18
C PRO A 107 -13.41 3.55 7.59
N THR A 108 -13.43 2.96 8.77
CA THR A 108 -14.66 2.66 9.51
C THR A 108 -14.90 3.75 10.56
N ALA A 109 -16.08 3.77 11.17
CA ALA A 109 -16.34 4.66 12.30
C ALA A 109 -15.28 4.53 13.42
N ASP A 110 -14.81 3.31 13.69
CA ASP A 110 -13.78 3.03 14.69
C ASP A 110 -12.41 3.57 14.29
N SER A 111 -11.96 3.37 13.03
CA SER A 111 -10.67 3.92 12.59
C SER A 111 -10.73 5.44 12.45
N TRP A 112 -11.89 6.00 12.12
CA TRP A 112 -12.13 7.44 12.12
C TRP A 112 -11.90 8.06 13.50
N GLN A 113 -12.35 7.42 14.58
CA GLN A 113 -12.07 7.89 15.94
C GLN A 113 -10.57 7.89 16.28
N ARG A 114 -9.76 7.08 15.58
CA ARG A 114 -8.29 7.03 15.72
C ARG A 114 -7.54 7.89 14.70
N GLY A 115 -8.24 8.67 13.88
CA GLY A 115 -7.62 9.61 12.94
C GLY A 115 -7.47 9.11 11.50
N ASP A 116 -8.01 7.95 11.15
CA ASP A 116 -8.05 7.50 9.75
C ASP A 116 -9.02 8.36 8.94
N ARG A 117 -8.48 9.07 7.94
CA ARG A 117 -9.21 10.06 7.11
C ARG A 117 -9.00 9.81 5.63
N SER A 118 -8.72 8.58 5.22
CA SER A 118 -8.31 8.32 3.83
C SER A 118 -8.85 7.03 3.24
N VAL A 119 -9.23 7.09 1.97
CA VAL A 119 -9.44 5.90 1.14
C VAL A 119 -8.13 5.56 0.43
N THR A 120 -7.63 4.35 0.65
CA THR A 120 -6.38 3.84 0.09
C THR A 120 -6.69 2.88 -1.04
N CYS A 121 -6.28 3.25 -2.26
CA CYS A 121 -6.47 2.47 -3.47
C CYS A 121 -5.24 1.60 -3.76
N ILE A 122 -5.46 0.30 -3.89
CA ILE A 122 -4.41 -0.71 -4.05
C ILE A 122 -4.67 -1.51 -5.32
N ALA A 123 -3.67 -1.59 -6.20
CA ALA A 123 -3.70 -2.52 -7.31
C ALA A 123 -3.16 -3.86 -6.81
N THR A 124 -3.90 -4.94 -7.04
CA THR A 124 -3.53 -6.29 -6.60
C THR A 124 -3.24 -7.18 -7.78
N SER A 125 -2.42 -8.20 -7.56
CA SER A 125 -2.00 -9.14 -8.59
C SER A 125 -2.30 -10.57 -8.18
N LYS A 126 -2.80 -11.36 -9.14
CA LYS A 126 -3.05 -12.80 -8.94
C LYS A 126 -1.81 -13.56 -8.46
N ASN A 127 -0.66 -13.28 -9.08
CA ASN A 127 0.64 -13.85 -8.70
C ASN A 127 1.56 -12.75 -8.14
N PRO A 128 2.49 -13.09 -7.21
CA PRO A 128 3.50 -12.15 -6.77
C PRO A 128 4.34 -11.61 -7.93
N ARG A 129 4.69 -10.33 -7.86
CA ARG A 129 5.55 -9.65 -8.83
C ARG A 129 6.64 -8.84 -8.15
N THR A 130 7.62 -8.42 -8.94
CA THR A 130 8.69 -7.49 -8.54
C THR A 130 8.65 -6.26 -9.44
N GLY A 131 9.07 -5.11 -8.93
CA GLY A 131 8.99 -3.84 -9.62
C GLY A 131 7.66 -3.13 -9.41
N LYS A 132 7.59 -1.88 -9.88
CA LYS A 132 6.40 -1.02 -9.79
C LYS A 132 5.41 -1.31 -10.90
N LEU A 133 4.13 -1.06 -10.65
CA LEU A 133 3.07 -1.12 -11.65
C LEU A 133 3.05 0.12 -12.56
N GLY A 134 3.35 1.30 -12.00
CA GLY A 134 3.42 2.58 -12.71
C GLY A 134 4.84 3.08 -12.94
#